data_AF-A0A4Y7SFR7-F1
#
_entry.id   AF-A0A4Y7SFR7-F1
#
_cell.length_a   1.000
_cell.length_b   1.000
_cell.length_c   1.000
_cell.angle_alpha   90.00
_cell.angle_beta   90.00
_cell.angle_gamma   90.00
#
_symmetry.space_group_name_H-M   'P 1'
#
loop_
_entity.id
_entity.type
_entity.pdbx_description
1 polymer ?
#
loop_
_entity_poly.entity_id
_entity_poly.type
_entity_poly.pdbx_seq_one_letter_code
_entity_poly.pdbx_strand_id
1 'polypeptide(L)'
;MLSKLTLEGHLNRMYGSVLCSKGEMQVYTDGSSVGNGTNAARAGAGVFFGVGNRKNGSYRVPGPEQTNNRGEIYAVYRALLSADPHKHLTIYTDSVYVINMLTEWAPERAAGGWRVTNGDIFRAVVATIKSRPAPVVLRQVKGHSGNAHNDAADELAKKGAWLQWSGTF
;
A
#
# COMPACT_ATOMS: atom_id res chain seq x y z
N MET A 1 -8.41 7.26 -53.04
CA MET A 1 -9.19 6.53 -52.03
C MET A 1 -8.41 6.60 -50.72
N LEU A 2 -8.75 7.51 -49.80
CA LEU A 2 -8.04 7.63 -48.53
C LEU A 2 -8.45 6.45 -47.63
N SER A 3 -7.50 5.57 -47.30
CA SER A 3 -7.72 4.48 -46.35
C SER A 3 -8.16 5.07 -45.01
N LYS A 4 -9.31 4.63 -44.49
CA LYS A 4 -9.73 4.96 -43.14
C LYS A 4 -8.72 4.34 -42.17
N LEU A 5 -7.83 5.16 -41.63
CA LEU A 5 -7.00 4.76 -40.50
C LEU A 5 -7.92 4.38 -39.35
N THR A 6 -7.55 3.33 -38.62
CA THR A 6 -8.19 2.95 -37.37
C THR A 6 -8.01 4.08 -36.34
N LEU A 7 -8.84 4.13 -35.30
CA LEU A 7 -8.68 5.10 -34.20
C LEU A 7 -7.26 5.06 -33.62
N GLU A 8 -6.70 3.85 -33.47
CA GLU A 8 -5.32 3.64 -33.03
C GLU A 8 -4.29 4.27 -33.98
N GLY A 9 -4.48 4.12 -35.30
CA GLY A 9 -3.64 4.74 -36.31
C GLY A 9 -3.71 6.28 -36.30
N HIS A 10 -4.88 6.85 -36.00
CA HIS A 10 -5.02 8.30 -35.82
C HIS A 10 -4.31 8.81 -34.57
N LEU A 11 -4.45 8.10 -33.44
CA LEU A 11 -3.85 8.50 -32.16
C LEU A 11 -2.32 8.40 -32.19
N ASN A 12 -1.77 7.33 -32.78
CA ASN A 12 -0.32 7.14 -32.89
C ASN A 12 0.31 8.21 -33.80
N ARG A 13 -0.37 8.61 -34.88
CA ARG A 13 0.09 9.71 -35.74
C ARG A 13 0.10 11.06 -35.02
N MET A 14 -0.86 11.31 -34.15
CA MET A 14 -1.01 12.60 -33.46
C MET A 14 -0.05 12.75 -32.27
N TYR A 15 0.17 11.68 -31.50
CA TYR A 15 0.89 11.76 -30.23
C TYR A 15 2.13 10.86 -30.14
N GLY A 16 2.41 10.03 -31.16
CA GLY A 16 3.38 8.93 -31.05
C GLY A 16 2.82 7.75 -30.24
N SER A 17 3.70 6.85 -29.81
CA SER A 17 3.33 5.69 -28.99
C SER A 17 2.90 6.13 -27.59
N VAL A 18 1.61 6.45 -27.41
CA VAL A 18 1.05 6.91 -26.13
C VAL A 18 0.32 5.76 -25.45
N LEU A 19 0.83 5.36 -24.28
CA LEU A 19 0.13 4.48 -23.36
C LEU A 19 -0.85 5.30 -22.51
N CYS A 20 -2.14 5.13 -22.74
CA CYS A 20 -3.19 5.75 -21.91
C CYS A 20 -3.54 4.80 -20.74
N SER A 21 -2.89 5.01 -19.58
CA SER A 21 -3.29 4.34 -18.34
C SER A 21 -4.49 5.06 -17.70
N LYS A 22 -5.70 4.83 -18.22
CA LYS A 22 -6.95 5.34 -17.62
C LYS A 22 -7.42 4.52 -16.40
N GLY A 23 -6.59 3.62 -15.88
CA GLY A 23 -7.02 2.61 -14.89
C GLY A 23 -6.02 2.32 -13.76
N GLU A 24 -4.92 3.07 -13.65
CA GLU A 24 -3.97 2.88 -12.56
C GLU A 24 -4.36 3.70 -11.33
N MET A 25 -4.46 3.03 -10.19
CA MET A 25 -4.59 3.66 -8.90
C MET A 25 -3.22 3.76 -8.27
N GLN A 26 -2.91 4.94 -7.73
CA GLN A 26 -1.71 5.17 -6.96
C GLN A 26 -2.10 5.40 -5.50
N VAL A 27 -1.30 4.83 -4.60
CA VAL A 27 -1.52 4.97 -3.16
C VAL A 27 -0.19 5.05 -2.45
N TYR A 28 -0.10 5.94 -1.48
CA TYR A 28 1.02 6.06 -0.55
C TYR A 28 0.62 5.44 0.77
N THR A 29 1.50 4.63 1.34
CA THR A 29 1.25 3.91 2.59
C THR A 29 2.39 4.14 3.56
N ASP A 30 2.04 4.40 4.81
CA ASP A 30 3.01 4.54 5.89
C ASP A 30 2.50 3.94 7.20
N GLY A 31 3.42 3.54 8.08
CA GLY A 31 3.19 3.05 9.42
C GLY A 31 3.86 3.92 10.45
N SER A 32 3.15 4.17 11.55
CA SER A 32 3.69 4.93 12.68
C SER A 32 3.46 4.17 13.97
N SER A 33 4.36 4.32 14.93
CA SER A 33 4.14 3.82 16.29
C SER A 33 4.58 4.83 17.33
N VAL A 34 3.74 5.04 18.34
CA VAL A 34 4.06 5.86 19.52
C VAL A 34 4.44 4.92 20.65
N GLY A 35 5.51 5.24 21.39
CA GLY A 35 5.97 4.42 22.52
C GLY A 35 6.45 3.03 22.10
N ASN A 36 7.01 2.90 20.88
CA ASN A 36 7.46 1.64 20.31
C ASN A 36 8.41 0.90 21.28
N GLY A 37 8.20 -0.40 21.45
CA GLY A 37 8.96 -1.23 22.40
C GLY A 37 8.51 -1.15 23.86
N THR A 38 7.43 -0.41 24.16
CA THR A 38 6.84 -0.31 25.52
C THR A 38 5.44 -0.93 25.58
N ASN A 39 4.94 -1.19 26.79
CA ASN A 39 3.57 -1.68 27.00
C ASN A 39 2.48 -0.65 26.62
N ALA A 40 2.87 0.62 26.46
CA ALA A 40 1.99 1.69 26.01
C ALA A 40 2.06 1.89 24.49
N ALA A 41 2.75 1.00 23.76
CA ALA A 41 2.93 1.14 22.33
C ALA A 41 1.58 1.15 21.60
N ARG A 42 1.44 2.09 20.66
CA ARG A 42 0.25 2.21 19.79
C ARG A 42 0.72 2.39 18.37
N ALA A 43 0.34 1.48 17.49
CA ALA A 43 0.68 1.55 16.08
C ALA A 43 -0.53 1.99 15.24
N GLY A 44 -0.23 2.78 14.22
CA GLY A 44 -1.18 3.30 13.25
C GLY A 44 -0.70 3.05 11.83
N ALA A 45 -1.66 3.03 10.91
CA ALA A 45 -1.43 2.87 9.49
C ALA A 45 -2.13 4.00 8.73
N GLY A 46 -1.44 4.56 7.75
CA GLY A 46 -1.92 5.63 6.88
C GLY A 46 -2.00 5.18 5.44
N VAL A 47 -3.10 5.50 4.78
CA VAL A 47 -3.32 5.20 3.35
C VAL A 47 -3.77 6.47 2.64
N PHE A 48 -3.04 6.90 1.62
CA PHE A 48 -3.27 8.15 0.90
C PHE A 48 -3.31 7.94 -0.62
N PHE A 49 -4.50 8.06 -1.20
CA PHE A 49 -4.77 7.98 -2.64
C PHE A 49 -4.81 9.37 -3.33
N GLY A 50 -4.46 10.45 -2.62
CA GLY A 50 -4.48 11.82 -3.14
C GLY A 50 -5.43 12.75 -2.40
N VAL A 51 -5.23 14.07 -2.55
CA VAL A 51 -6.00 15.10 -1.85
C VAL A 51 -7.50 14.96 -2.16
N GLY A 52 -8.33 15.00 -1.12
CA GLY A 52 -9.79 14.89 -1.24
C GLY A 52 -10.31 13.48 -1.61
N ASN A 53 -9.43 12.49 -1.75
CA ASN A 53 -9.86 11.13 -2.06
C ASN A 53 -10.53 10.48 -0.85
N ARG A 54 -11.78 10.05 -1.02
CA ARG A 54 -12.58 9.34 0.00
C ARG A 54 -11.96 8.03 0.50
N LYS A 55 -11.01 7.45 -0.23
CA LYS A 55 -10.29 6.24 0.17
C LYS A 55 -9.12 6.52 1.13
N ASN A 56 -8.78 7.78 1.36
CA ASN A 56 -7.77 8.14 2.35
C ASN A 56 -8.22 7.72 3.74
N GLY A 57 -7.32 7.17 4.55
CA GLY A 57 -7.69 6.67 5.86
C GLY A 57 -6.53 6.59 6.84
N SER A 58 -6.87 6.86 8.10
CA SER A 58 -6.07 6.55 9.28
C SER A 58 -6.66 5.33 9.96
N TYR A 59 -5.82 4.37 10.32
CA TYR A 59 -6.27 3.12 10.89
C TYR A 59 -5.48 2.76 12.13
N ARG A 60 -6.18 2.30 13.17
CA ARG A 60 -5.53 1.67 14.32
C ARG A 60 -5.04 0.29 13.91
N VAL A 61 -3.78 -0.03 14.18
CA VAL A 61 -3.23 -1.36 13.91
C VAL A 61 -3.84 -2.36 14.89
N PRO A 62 -4.45 -3.46 14.41
CA PRO A 62 -5.04 -4.47 15.27
C PRO A 62 -3.98 -5.45 15.80
N GLY A 63 -4.32 -6.07 16.93
CA GLY A 63 -3.49 -7.11 17.56
C GLY A 63 -2.55 -6.56 18.64
N PRO A 64 -1.97 -7.47 19.44
CA PRO A 64 -1.19 -7.10 20.62
C PRO A 64 0.16 -6.46 20.29
N GLU A 65 0.76 -6.84 19.16
CA GLU A 65 1.98 -6.21 18.67
C GLU A 65 1.64 -4.80 18.15
N GLN A 66 2.37 -3.79 18.60
CA GLN A 66 2.16 -2.39 18.23
C GLN A 66 3.51 -1.75 17.87
N THR A 67 4.03 -2.10 16.69
CA THR A 67 5.35 -1.66 16.20
C THR A 67 5.21 -0.88 14.89
N ASN A 68 6.27 -0.14 14.51
CA ASN A 68 6.29 0.58 13.24
C ASN A 68 6.09 -0.36 12.05
N ASN A 69 6.88 -1.43 11.99
CA ASN A 69 6.82 -2.42 10.91
C ASN A 69 5.41 -3.02 10.78
N ARG A 70 4.74 -3.33 11.90
CA ARG A 70 3.36 -3.84 11.83
C ARG A 70 2.40 -2.80 11.25
N GLY A 71 2.59 -1.53 11.59
CA GLY A 71 1.86 -0.40 10.99
C GLY A 71 2.08 -0.30 9.49
N GLU A 72 3.33 -0.41 9.03
CA GLU A 72 3.68 -0.34 7.60
C GLU A 72 3.03 -1.48 6.81
N ILE A 73 3.10 -2.72 7.32
CA ILE A 73 2.46 -3.88 6.69
C ILE A 73 0.93 -3.71 6.66
N TYR A 74 0.35 -3.26 7.78
CA TYR A 74 -1.09 -3.03 7.87
C TYR A 74 -1.56 -1.92 6.93
N ALA A 75 -0.75 -0.88 6.70
CA ALA A 75 -1.04 0.17 5.74
C ALA A 75 -1.16 -0.39 4.31
N VAL A 76 -0.23 -1.26 3.90
CA VAL A 76 -0.33 -1.99 2.62
C VAL A 76 -1.59 -2.84 2.56
N TYR A 77 -1.91 -3.57 3.62
CA TYR A 77 -3.15 -4.36 3.67
C TYR A 77 -4.39 -3.49 3.48
N ARG A 78 -4.48 -2.36 4.19
CA ARG A 78 -5.61 -1.42 4.07
C ARG A 78 -5.68 -0.77 2.68
N ALA A 79 -4.55 -0.48 2.06
CA ALA A 79 -4.50 0.02 0.70
C ALA A 79 -5.07 -1.01 -0.30
N LEU A 80 -4.67 -2.28 -0.17
CA LEU A 80 -5.18 -3.37 -1.01
C LEU A 80 -6.69 -3.57 -0.85
N LEU A 81 -7.22 -3.51 0.37
CA LEU A 81 -8.66 -3.62 0.65
C LEU A 81 -9.47 -2.42 0.12
N SER A 82 -8.87 -1.23 0.08
CA SER A 82 -9.54 0.00 -0.37
C SER A 82 -9.51 0.16 -1.90
N ALA A 83 -8.53 -0.48 -2.55
CA ALA A 83 -8.31 -0.42 -3.98
C ALA A 83 -9.28 -1.31 -4.75
N ASP A 84 -9.80 -0.80 -5.87
CA ASP A 84 -10.54 -1.60 -6.85
C ASP A 84 -9.69 -2.82 -7.30
N PRO A 85 -10.14 -4.07 -7.08
CA PRO A 85 -9.34 -5.26 -7.40
C PRO A 85 -9.10 -5.44 -8.90
N HIS A 86 -9.91 -4.85 -9.77
CA HIS A 86 -9.79 -4.96 -11.23
C HIS A 86 -8.91 -3.88 -11.87
N LYS A 87 -8.34 -3.00 -11.06
CA LYS A 87 -7.46 -1.93 -11.51
C LYS A 87 -6.02 -2.16 -11.07
N HIS A 88 -5.10 -1.76 -11.94
CA HIS A 88 -3.67 -1.72 -11.63
C HIS A 88 -3.48 -0.86 -10.38
N LEU A 89 -2.74 -1.36 -9.40
CA LEU A 89 -2.44 -0.62 -8.17
C LEU A 89 -0.93 -0.44 -8.00
N THR A 90 -0.48 0.81 -7.96
CA THR A 90 0.89 1.15 -7.58
C THR A 90 0.91 1.64 -6.14
N ILE A 91 1.60 0.90 -5.26
CA ILE A 91 1.78 1.22 -3.85
C ILE A 91 3.16 1.83 -3.66
N TYR A 92 3.18 3.06 -3.15
CA TYR A 92 4.38 3.79 -2.75
C TYR A 92 4.57 3.67 -1.24
N THR A 93 5.77 3.27 -0.81
CA THR A 93 6.14 3.19 0.61
C THR A 93 7.62 3.49 0.78
N ASP A 94 8.02 4.10 1.88
CA ASP A 94 9.43 4.26 2.26
C ASP A 94 9.98 3.09 3.09
N SER A 95 9.10 2.15 3.49
CA SER A 95 9.47 0.95 4.22
C SER A 95 10.24 -0.05 3.37
N VAL A 96 11.56 -0.09 3.55
CA VAL A 96 12.41 -1.18 3.06
C VAL A 96 11.94 -2.53 3.60
N TYR A 97 11.42 -2.55 4.82
CA TYR A 97 10.90 -3.77 5.44
C TYR A 97 9.75 -4.36 4.63
N VAL A 98 8.76 -3.55 4.24
CA VAL A 98 7.62 -3.98 3.41
C VAL A 98 8.07 -4.39 2.01
N ILE A 99 9.01 -3.66 1.40
CA ILE A 99 9.57 -4.01 0.09
C ILE A 99 10.18 -5.41 0.16
N ASN A 100 11.16 -5.63 1.03
CA ASN A 100 11.84 -6.91 1.16
C ASN A 100 10.89 -8.04 1.58
N MET A 101 9.94 -7.74 2.46
CA MET A 101 8.89 -8.66 2.86
C MET A 101 8.16 -9.23 1.62
N LEU A 102 7.72 -8.38 0.70
CA LEU A 102 6.94 -8.80 -0.47
C LEU A 102 7.79 -9.32 -1.63
N THR A 103 9.02 -8.85 -1.80
CA THR A 103 9.85 -9.19 -2.97
C THR A 103 10.88 -10.27 -2.70
N GLU A 104 11.35 -10.43 -1.46
CA GLU A 104 12.44 -11.33 -1.11
C GLU A 104 12.00 -12.45 -0.16
N TRP A 105 11.27 -12.09 0.91
CA TRP A 105 11.02 -13.03 2.01
C TRP A 105 9.77 -13.89 1.80
N ALA A 106 8.79 -13.42 1.03
CA ALA A 106 7.49 -14.09 0.87
C ALA A 106 7.58 -15.60 0.53
N PRO A 107 8.45 -16.07 -0.39
CA PRO A 107 8.53 -17.50 -0.71
C PRO A 107 8.97 -18.37 0.47
N GLU A 108 10.05 -17.98 1.16
CA GLU A 108 10.59 -18.73 2.31
C GLU A 108 9.60 -18.69 3.49
N ARG A 109 8.99 -17.53 3.75
CA ARG A 109 8.03 -17.36 4.84
C ARG A 109 6.73 -18.12 4.58
N ALA A 110 6.30 -18.23 3.33
CA ALA A 110 5.18 -19.10 2.93
C ALA A 110 5.49 -20.58 3.17
N ALA A 111 6.70 -21.03 2.80
CA ALA A 111 7.13 -22.41 3.04
C ALA A 111 7.19 -22.75 4.54
N GLY A 112 7.59 -21.79 5.38
CA GLY A 112 7.56 -21.88 6.84
C GLY A 112 6.17 -21.73 7.48
N GLY A 113 5.10 -21.66 6.69
CA GLY A 113 3.73 -21.55 7.20
C GLY A 113 3.43 -20.22 7.90
N TRP A 114 4.16 -19.15 7.56
CA TRP A 114 4.00 -17.80 8.12
C TRP A 114 4.28 -17.70 9.63
N ARG A 115 5.05 -18.63 10.20
CA ARG A 115 5.44 -18.62 11.62
C ARG A 115 6.59 -17.64 11.88
N VAL A 116 6.34 -16.36 11.65
CA VAL A 116 7.27 -15.24 11.88
C VAL A 116 6.55 -14.05 12.49
N THR A 117 7.30 -13.09 13.03
CA THR A 117 6.75 -11.81 13.50
C THR A 117 5.91 -11.15 12.41
N ASN A 118 4.72 -10.63 12.77
CA ASN A 118 3.73 -10.10 11.84
C ASN A 118 3.24 -11.07 10.75
N GLY A 119 3.47 -12.38 10.91
CA GLY A 119 3.11 -13.40 9.91
C GLY A 119 1.62 -13.47 9.62
N ASP A 120 0.78 -13.06 10.57
CA ASP A 120 -0.68 -12.95 10.42
C ASP A 120 -1.07 -11.93 9.34
N ILE A 121 -0.60 -10.69 9.43
CA ILE A 121 -0.89 -9.63 8.45
C ILE A 121 -0.12 -9.88 7.15
N PHE A 122 1.12 -10.34 7.23
CA PHE A 122 1.92 -10.64 6.05
C PHE A 122 1.22 -11.69 5.17
N ARG A 123 0.74 -12.79 5.78
CA ARG A 123 -0.06 -13.80 5.07
C ARG A 123 -1.30 -13.18 4.42
N ALA A 124 -2.00 -12.30 5.13
CA ALA A 124 -3.19 -11.63 4.60
C ALA A 124 -2.88 -10.73 3.40
N VAL A 125 -1.78 -9.97 3.44
CA VAL A 125 -1.31 -9.15 2.32
C VAL A 125 -1.00 -10.02 1.10
N VAL A 126 -0.21 -11.08 1.26
CA VAL A 126 0.15 -11.98 0.16
C VAL A 126 -1.07 -12.65 -0.44
N ALA A 127 -1.99 -13.15 0.39
CA ALA A 127 -3.25 -13.73 -0.05
C ALA A 127 -4.10 -12.72 -0.83
N THR A 128 -4.17 -11.48 -0.34
CA THR A 128 -4.94 -10.41 -0.99
C THR A 128 -4.35 -10.07 -2.35
N ILE A 129 -3.03 -9.86 -2.45
CA ILE A 129 -2.34 -9.62 -3.73
C ILE A 129 -2.60 -10.77 -4.70
N LYS A 130 -2.44 -12.03 -4.26
CA LYS A 130 -2.66 -13.22 -5.10
C LYS A 130 -4.10 -13.32 -5.61
N SER A 131 -5.08 -12.86 -4.84
CA SER A 131 -6.49 -12.90 -5.23
C SER A 131 -6.91 -11.77 -6.19
N ARG A 132 -6.07 -10.74 -6.39
CA ARG A 132 -6.40 -9.62 -7.25
C ARG A 132 -6.28 -10.02 -8.73
N PRO A 133 -7.29 -9.73 -9.57
CA PRO A 133 -7.23 -9.97 -11.01
C PRO A 133 -6.31 -8.98 -11.73
N ALA A 134 -6.12 -7.77 -11.20
CA ALA A 134 -5.21 -6.77 -11.75
C ALA A 134 -3.91 -6.66 -10.93
N PRO A 135 -2.79 -6.30 -11.58
CA PRO A 135 -1.47 -6.33 -10.95
C PRO A 135 -1.30 -5.28 -9.84
N VAL A 136 -0.38 -5.60 -8.92
CA VAL A 136 0.13 -4.69 -7.89
C VAL A 136 1.60 -4.41 -8.17
N VAL A 137 2.00 -3.15 -8.18
CA VAL A 137 3.38 -2.70 -8.31
C VAL A 137 3.80 -2.01 -7.01
N LEU A 138 4.97 -2.38 -6.49
CA LEU A 138 5.57 -1.73 -5.34
C LEU A 138 6.62 -0.72 -5.80
N ARG A 139 6.60 0.47 -5.22
CA ARG A 139 7.59 1.52 -5.47
C ARG A 139 8.13 2.03 -4.15
N GLN A 140 9.43 1.85 -3.94
CA GLN A 140 10.08 2.48 -2.80
C GLN A 140 10.22 3.98 -3.05
N VAL A 141 9.84 4.79 -2.07
CA VAL A 141 10.16 6.22 -2.03
C VAL A 141 11.17 6.48 -0.92
N LYS A 142 11.87 7.61 -0.99
CA LYS A 142 12.80 7.99 0.07
C LYS A 142 12.02 8.61 1.23
N GLY A 143 12.15 8.04 2.42
CA GLY A 143 11.55 8.62 3.63
C GLY A 143 12.11 10.01 3.92
N HIS A 144 11.27 10.89 4.46
CA HIS A 144 11.61 12.27 4.86
C HIS A 144 12.32 13.10 3.77
N SER A 145 12.00 12.86 2.49
CA SER A 145 12.63 13.56 1.37
C SER A 145 11.82 14.75 0.83
N GLY A 146 10.81 15.23 1.58
CA GLY A 146 9.88 16.27 1.12
C GLY A 146 8.87 15.78 0.08
N ASN A 147 8.56 14.48 0.08
CA ASN A 147 7.50 13.94 -0.76
C ASN A 147 6.15 14.15 -0.06
N ALA A 148 5.43 15.21 -0.47
CA ALA A 148 4.16 15.61 0.14
C ALA A 148 3.10 14.49 0.21
N HIS A 149 3.12 13.51 -0.71
CA HIS A 149 2.19 12.39 -0.66
C HIS A 149 2.60 11.34 0.39
N ASN A 150 3.89 11.09 0.56
CA ASN A 150 4.41 10.23 1.62
C ASN A 150 4.18 10.89 2.98
N ASP A 151 4.47 12.18 3.09
CA ASP A 151 4.24 12.96 4.31
C ASP A 151 2.75 12.97 4.69
N ALA A 152 1.85 13.00 3.70
CA ALA A 152 0.40 12.85 3.95
C ALA A 152 0.03 11.44 4.47
N ALA A 153 0.69 10.39 4.00
CA ALA A 153 0.49 9.03 4.51
C ALA A 153 1.02 8.89 5.94
N ASP A 154 2.20 9.43 6.25
CA ASP A 154 2.77 9.49 7.60
C ASP A 154 1.82 10.19 8.59
N GLU A 155 1.31 11.36 8.23
CA GLU A 155 0.35 12.09 9.06
C GLU A 155 -0.95 11.31 9.29
N LEU A 156 -1.41 10.53 8.31
CA LEU A 156 -2.54 9.62 8.50
C LEU A 156 -2.16 8.44 9.42
N ALA A 157 -0.94 7.92 9.34
CA ALA A 157 -0.46 6.84 10.19
C ALA A 157 -0.34 7.28 11.65
N LYS A 158 0.25 8.45 11.91
CA LYS A 158 0.32 9.08 13.24
C LYS A 158 -1.06 9.25 13.86
N LYS A 159 -2.04 9.76 13.09
CA LYS A 159 -3.44 9.85 13.53
C LYS A 159 -4.02 8.47 13.86
N GLY A 160 -3.71 7.46 13.05
CA GLY A 160 -4.14 6.08 13.24
C GLY A 160 -3.71 5.48 14.58
N ALA A 161 -2.51 5.80 15.06
CA ALA A 161 -1.98 5.30 16.34
C ALA A 161 -2.83 5.76 17.54
N TRP A 162 -3.45 6.95 17.43
CA TRP A 162 -4.27 7.53 18.49
C TRP A 162 -5.74 7.11 18.44
N LEU A 163 -6.19 6.46 17.36
CA LEU A 163 -7.54 5.90 17.28
C LEU A 163 -7.77 4.83 18.36
N GLN A 164 -9.02 4.68 18.78
CA GLN A 164 -9.43 3.60 19.68
C GLN A 164 -9.35 2.26 18.96
N TRP A 165 -8.89 1.23 19.66
CA TRP A 165 -8.89 -0.13 19.13
C TRP A 165 -10.30 -0.72 19.30
N SER A 166 -10.95 -1.07 18.19
CA SER A 166 -12.28 -1.66 18.16
C SER A 166 -12.35 -3.16 18.53
N GLY A 167 -11.23 -3.79 18.92
CA GLY A 167 -11.19 -5.19 19.38
C GLY A 167 -11.26 -6.28 18.31
N THR A 168 -11.33 -5.96 17.02
CA THR A 168 -11.44 -6.96 15.93
C THR A 168 -10.26 -6.88 14.95
N PHE A 169 -9.71 -8.04 14.59
CA PHE A 169 -8.77 -8.24 13.47
C PHE A 169 -9.53 -8.77 12.26
#